data_AF-A0A8S9ZD85-F1
#
_entry.id   AF-A0A8S9ZD85-F1
#
_cell.length_a   1.000
_cell.length_b   1.000
_cell.length_c   1.000
_cell.angle_alpha   90.00
_cell.angle_beta   90.00
_cell.angle_gamma   90.00
#
_symmetry.space_group_name_H-M   'P 1'
#
loop_
_entity.id
_entity.type
_entity.pdbx_description
1 polymer ?
#
loop_
_entity_poly.entity_id
_entity_poly.type
_entity_poly.pdbx_seq_one_letter_code
_entity_poly.pdbx_strand_id
1 'polypeptide(L)'
;MNNNTNNTNNQYICLLTLNIVELTIHLLATLPISLLNFFLILQTSILHPNLKFILLCQSFCIFCRSFGRIIVILSKFISFNILYGGPDEFILLFGFAAYFRNFLAHVLVIERSLATYNVKKYENWKKPYFSFIWFPIVNFKCILALLNSLNSISSIILNLTTWSVVLILAILEIGIFTWLWHYNDKTFQNQLFIKHSLTERYQLVENIRTAKQLTPTLLIHFLNILIGTLINWAFYIKIFGTITDSNSKIFYYGLLDILFYITIAITNFAIELTMILYVLNLYKFLN
;
A
#
# COMPACT_ATOMS: atom_id res chain seq x y z
N MET A 1 -29.39 -35.02 -12.12
CA MET A 1 -28.39 -34.28 -12.93
C MET A 1 -28.63 -32.76 -12.97
N ASN A 2 -29.87 -32.25 -12.92
CA ASN A 2 -30.14 -30.79 -12.96
C ASN A 2 -29.60 -29.94 -11.79
N ASN A 3 -29.35 -30.51 -10.61
CA ASN A 3 -28.87 -29.71 -9.46
C ASN A 3 -27.41 -29.24 -9.62
N ASN A 4 -26.56 -30.02 -10.30
CA ASN A 4 -25.15 -29.66 -10.44
C ASN A 4 -24.93 -28.51 -11.42
N THR A 5 -25.70 -28.46 -12.51
CA THR A 5 -25.64 -27.39 -13.51
C THR A 5 -26.12 -26.05 -12.96
N ASN A 6 -27.13 -26.06 -12.10
CA ASN A 6 -27.63 -24.83 -11.47
C ASN A 6 -26.60 -24.25 -10.49
N ASN A 7 -25.89 -25.08 -9.73
CA ASN A 7 -24.87 -24.64 -8.79
C ASN A 7 -23.67 -24.01 -9.50
N THR A 8 -23.21 -24.58 -10.61
CA THR A 8 -22.09 -24.02 -11.39
C THR A 8 -22.45 -22.67 -12.00
N ASN A 9 -23.69 -22.51 -12.48
CA ASN A 9 -24.16 -21.23 -13.03
C ASN A 9 -24.20 -20.14 -11.95
N ASN A 10 -24.71 -20.45 -10.76
CA ASN A 10 -24.77 -19.50 -9.66
C ASN A 10 -23.36 -19.07 -9.19
N GLN A 11 -22.42 -20.02 -9.12
CA GLN A 11 -21.01 -19.74 -8.80
C GLN A 11 -20.38 -18.79 -9.82
N TYR A 12 -20.60 -19.04 -11.12
CA TYR A 12 -20.10 -18.19 -12.20
C TYR A 12 -20.68 -16.77 -12.13
N ILE A 13 -22.00 -16.64 -11.95
CA ILE A 13 -22.68 -15.33 -11.81
C ILE A 13 -22.13 -14.55 -10.62
N CYS A 14 -21.87 -15.24 -9.49
CA CYS A 14 -21.27 -14.63 -8.31
C CYS A 14 -19.88 -14.05 -8.61
N LEU A 15 -18.97 -14.85 -9.19
CA LEU A 15 -17.62 -14.39 -9.55
C LEU A 15 -17.66 -13.25 -10.58
N LEU A 16 -18.59 -13.31 -11.55
CA LEU A 16 -18.79 -12.24 -12.53
C LEU A 16 -19.19 -10.93 -11.85
N THR A 17 -20.18 -11.00 -10.96
CA THR A 17 -20.66 -9.83 -10.21
C THR A 17 -19.54 -9.19 -9.40
N LEU A 18 -18.71 -10.00 -8.74
CA LEU A 18 -17.58 -9.51 -7.96
C LEU A 18 -16.49 -8.86 -8.83
N ASN A 19 -16.18 -9.40 -10.01
CA ASN A 19 -15.24 -8.73 -10.92
C ASN A 19 -15.79 -7.38 -11.44
N ILE A 20 -17.11 -7.26 -11.65
CA ILE A 20 -17.75 -5.99 -12.02
C ILE A 20 -17.63 -4.98 -10.88
N VAL A 21 -17.88 -5.41 -9.63
CA VAL A 21 -17.69 -4.56 -8.44
C VAL A 21 -16.23 -4.13 -8.33
N GLU A 22 -15.28 -5.05 -8.49
CA GLU A 22 -13.85 -4.76 -8.44
C GLU A 22 -13.43 -3.72 -9.50
N LEU A 23 -13.88 -3.91 -10.75
CA LEU A 23 -13.64 -2.98 -11.85
C LEU A 23 -14.21 -1.59 -11.55
N THR A 24 -15.42 -1.54 -11.01
CA THR A 24 -16.12 -0.29 -10.67
C THR A 24 -15.36 0.49 -9.61
N ILE A 25 -14.87 -0.18 -8.56
CA ILE A 25 -14.07 0.45 -7.51
C ILE A 25 -12.77 1.01 -8.10
N HIS A 26 -12.09 0.25 -8.97
CA HIS A 26 -10.85 0.73 -9.57
C HIS A 26 -11.03 1.93 -10.50
N LEU A 27 -12.06 1.90 -11.36
CA LEU A 27 -12.35 2.97 -12.31
C LEU A 27 -12.87 4.24 -11.63
N LEU A 28 -13.85 4.11 -10.73
CA LEU A 28 -14.56 5.26 -10.18
C LEU A 28 -13.92 5.82 -8.91
N ALA A 29 -13.20 5.00 -8.15
CA ALA A 29 -12.62 5.41 -6.88
C ALA A 29 -11.09 5.51 -6.93
N THR A 30 -10.37 4.39 -7.11
CA THR A 30 -8.92 4.37 -6.84
C THR A 30 -8.09 5.14 -7.86
N LEU A 31 -8.41 5.03 -9.14
CA LEU A 31 -7.67 5.72 -10.21
C LEU A 31 -7.83 7.25 -10.17
N PRO A 32 -9.06 7.82 -10.12
CA PRO A 32 -9.21 9.27 -10.07
C PRO A 32 -8.67 9.87 -8.76
N ILE A 33 -8.85 9.19 -7.61
CA ILE A 33 -8.38 9.71 -6.32
C ILE A 33 -6.85 9.74 -6.24
N SER A 34 -6.16 8.72 -6.75
CA SER A 34 -4.69 8.67 -6.76
C SER A 34 -4.09 9.71 -7.71
N LEU A 35 -4.73 9.94 -8.86
CA LEU A 35 -4.34 11.00 -9.78
C LEU A 35 -4.54 12.39 -9.15
N LEU A 36 -5.69 12.62 -8.51
CA LEU A 36 -5.97 13.87 -7.80
C LEU A 36 -4.95 14.11 -6.69
N ASN A 37 -4.67 13.10 -5.85
CA ASN A 37 -3.68 13.22 -4.78
C ASN A 37 -2.28 13.49 -5.33
N PHE A 38 -1.87 12.80 -6.41
CA PHE A 38 -0.60 13.04 -7.09
C PHE A 38 -0.47 14.51 -7.52
N PHE A 39 -1.50 15.08 -8.16
CA PHE A 39 -1.49 16.49 -8.57
C PHE A 39 -1.47 17.45 -7.39
N LEU A 40 -2.25 17.19 -6.34
CA LEU A 40 -2.27 18.01 -5.13
C LEU A 40 -0.90 18.02 -4.43
N ILE A 41 -0.28 16.86 -4.24
CA ILE A 41 1.06 16.77 -3.65
C ILE A 41 2.08 17.50 -4.54
N LEU A 42 2.00 17.34 -5.87
CA LEU A 42 2.89 18.01 -6.81
C LEU A 42 2.82 19.54 -6.67
N GLN A 43 1.63 20.10 -6.49
CA GLN A 43 1.42 21.54 -6.33
C GLN A 43 1.84 22.07 -4.95
N THR A 44 1.85 21.22 -3.91
CA THR A 44 2.24 21.68 -2.57
C THR A 44 3.73 22.03 -2.49
N SER A 45 4.04 23.23 -2.00
CA SER A 45 5.41 23.67 -1.69
C SER A 45 5.78 23.51 -0.20
N ILE A 46 4.80 23.13 0.63
CA ILE A 46 4.92 23.08 2.10
C ILE A 46 5.72 21.86 2.56
N LEU A 47 5.60 20.76 1.83
CA LEU A 47 6.20 19.49 2.22
C LEU A 47 7.71 19.48 1.99
N HIS A 48 8.44 18.91 2.96
CA HIS A 48 9.86 18.64 2.78
C HIS A 48 10.11 17.81 1.51
N PRO A 49 11.09 18.14 0.65
CA PRO A 49 11.26 17.48 -0.65
C PRO A 49 11.40 15.96 -0.61
N ASN A 50 12.03 15.41 0.45
CA ASN A 50 12.11 13.96 0.63
C ASN A 50 10.74 13.32 0.90
N LEU A 51 9.97 13.89 1.84
CA LEU A 51 8.63 13.42 2.14
C LEU A 51 7.72 13.55 0.92
N LYS A 52 7.77 14.70 0.24
CA LYS A 52 7.01 14.94 -0.99
C LYS A 52 7.30 13.87 -2.04
N PHE A 53 8.57 13.52 -2.26
CA PHE A 53 8.94 12.50 -3.22
C PHE A 53 8.42 11.10 -2.84
N ILE A 54 8.52 10.71 -1.56
CA ILE A 54 7.97 9.44 -1.05
C ILE A 54 6.46 9.36 -1.32
N LEU A 55 5.72 10.43 -1.03
CA LEU A 55 4.27 10.48 -1.20
C LEU A 55 3.84 10.51 -2.69
N LEU A 56 4.62 11.16 -3.56
CA LEU A 56 4.41 11.10 -5.00
C LEU A 56 4.63 9.68 -5.54
N CYS A 57 5.70 9.00 -5.10
CA CYS A 57 5.93 7.60 -5.45
C CYS A 57 4.80 6.70 -4.97
N GLN A 58 4.27 6.92 -3.76
CA GLN A 58 3.14 6.16 -3.22
C GLN A 58 1.89 6.30 -4.11
N SER A 59 1.53 7.53 -4.45
CA SER A 59 0.37 7.84 -5.29
C SER A 59 0.54 7.23 -6.70
N PHE A 60 1.75 7.33 -7.26
CA PHE A 60 2.08 6.73 -8.55
C PHE A 60 2.00 5.19 -8.53
N CYS A 61 2.47 4.54 -7.46
CA CYS A 61 2.35 3.09 -7.31
C CYS A 61 0.89 2.65 -7.22
N ILE A 62 0.04 3.39 -6.49
CA ILE A 62 -1.40 3.09 -6.39
C ILE A 62 -2.08 3.27 -7.75
N PHE A 63 -1.71 4.32 -8.51
CA PHE A 63 -2.17 4.54 -9.87
C PHE A 63 -1.77 3.37 -10.79
N CYS A 64 -0.48 3.04 -10.90
CA CYS A 64 0.02 1.96 -11.76
C CYS A 64 -0.60 0.60 -11.41
N ARG A 65 -0.75 0.31 -10.12
CA ARG A 65 -1.41 -0.91 -9.63
C ARG A 65 -2.88 -0.96 -10.07
N SER A 66 -3.62 0.13 -9.90
CA SER A 66 -5.04 0.21 -10.27
C SER A 66 -5.22 0.07 -11.78
N PHE A 67 -4.37 0.74 -12.56
CA PHE A 67 -4.37 0.67 -14.01
C PHE A 67 -4.08 -0.76 -14.52
N GLY A 68 -3.02 -1.40 -14.01
CA GLY A 68 -2.70 -2.78 -14.36
C GLY A 68 -3.84 -3.74 -14.00
N ARG A 69 -4.51 -3.54 -12.86
CA ARG A 69 -5.61 -4.40 -12.44
C ARG A 69 -6.87 -4.22 -13.30
N ILE A 70 -7.19 -3.00 -13.73
CA ILE A 70 -8.27 -2.74 -14.69
C ILE A 70 -8.04 -3.56 -15.97
N ILE A 71 -6.82 -3.54 -16.50
CA ILE A 71 -6.46 -4.28 -17.72
C ILE A 71 -6.63 -5.79 -17.51
N VAL A 72 -6.15 -6.34 -16.39
CA VAL A 72 -6.35 -7.76 -16.05
C VAL A 72 -7.83 -8.14 -16.03
N ILE A 73 -8.69 -7.32 -15.41
CA ILE A 73 -10.14 -7.60 -15.36
C ILE A 73 -10.77 -7.52 -16.75
N LEU A 74 -10.40 -6.53 -17.57
CA LEU A 74 -10.88 -6.43 -18.95
C LEU A 74 -10.44 -7.65 -19.79
N SER A 75 -9.21 -8.14 -19.61
CA SER A 75 -8.73 -9.37 -20.26
C SER A 75 -9.52 -10.61 -19.85
N LYS A 76 -9.99 -10.70 -18.60
CA LYS A 76 -10.90 -11.78 -18.16
C LYS A 76 -12.23 -11.75 -18.93
N PHE A 77 -12.79 -10.56 -19.16
CA PHE A 77 -14.02 -10.42 -19.94
C PHE A 77 -13.82 -10.75 -21.42
N ILE A 78 -12.72 -10.29 -22.02
CA ILE A 78 -12.41 -10.55 -23.44
C ILE A 78 -12.15 -12.06 -23.68
N SER A 79 -11.47 -12.73 -22.76
CA SER A 79 -11.19 -14.17 -22.86
C SER A 79 -12.37 -15.07 -22.49
N PHE A 80 -13.49 -14.49 -22.01
CA PHE A 80 -14.63 -15.21 -21.42
C PHE A 80 -14.26 -16.18 -20.29
N ASN A 81 -13.08 -16.00 -19.68
CA ASN A 81 -12.58 -16.82 -18.60
C ASN A 81 -12.37 -15.95 -17.34
N ILE A 82 -13.31 -16.02 -16.41
CA ILE A 82 -13.32 -15.23 -15.17
C ILE A 82 -12.10 -15.54 -14.28
N LEU A 83 -11.52 -16.73 -14.42
CA LEU A 83 -10.37 -17.20 -13.65
C LEU A 83 -9.03 -16.90 -14.35
N TYR A 84 -9.06 -16.27 -15.52
CA TYR A 84 -7.85 -15.90 -16.23
C TYR A 84 -7.02 -14.90 -15.41
N GLY A 85 -5.75 -15.19 -15.19
CA GLY A 85 -4.83 -14.34 -14.41
C GLY A 85 -4.50 -13.00 -15.07
N GLY A 86 -4.79 -12.87 -16.36
CA GLY A 86 -4.40 -11.74 -17.19
C GLY A 86 -3.08 -11.98 -17.93
N PRO A 87 -2.70 -11.06 -18.81
CA PRO A 87 -1.39 -11.04 -19.47
C PRO A 87 -0.23 -10.83 -18.48
N ASP A 88 0.85 -11.60 -18.67
CA ASP A 88 2.00 -11.63 -17.75
C ASP A 88 2.66 -10.26 -17.55
N GLU A 89 2.72 -9.44 -18.60
CA GLU A 89 3.33 -8.10 -18.55
C GLU A 89 2.62 -7.19 -17.55
N PHE A 90 1.28 -7.28 -17.49
CA PHE A 90 0.48 -6.48 -16.59
C PHE A 90 0.50 -7.04 -15.17
N ILE A 91 0.63 -8.35 -15.01
CA ILE A 91 0.90 -8.99 -13.71
C ILE A 91 2.23 -8.49 -13.15
N LEU A 92 3.28 -8.42 -13.99
CA LEU A 92 4.59 -7.89 -13.61
C LEU A 92 4.54 -6.41 -13.22
N LEU A 93 3.86 -5.57 -14.02
CA LEU A 93 3.69 -4.14 -13.72
C LEU A 93 2.96 -3.92 -12.39
N PHE A 94 1.84 -4.62 -12.21
CA PHE A 94 1.04 -4.60 -10.99
C PHE A 94 1.86 -5.11 -9.78
N GLY A 95 2.61 -6.20 -9.95
CA GLY A 95 3.44 -6.80 -8.92
C GLY A 95 4.57 -5.87 -8.49
N PHE A 96 5.27 -5.25 -9.44
CA PHE A 96 6.30 -4.26 -9.18
C PHE A 96 5.76 -3.10 -8.34
N ALA A 97 4.62 -2.51 -8.74
CA ALA A 97 4.00 -1.41 -8.01
C ALA A 97 3.57 -1.83 -6.59
N ALA A 98 3.15 -3.09 -6.40
CA ALA A 98 2.83 -3.64 -5.09
C ALA A 98 4.05 -3.73 -4.17
N TYR A 99 5.14 -4.34 -4.65
CA TYR A 99 6.38 -4.48 -3.89
C TYR A 99 6.98 -3.13 -3.55
N PHE A 100 7.03 -2.22 -4.54
CA PHE A 100 7.57 -0.87 -4.35
C PHE A 100 6.83 -0.14 -3.23
N ARG A 101 5.49 -0.20 -3.24
CA ARG A 101 4.68 0.42 -2.20
C ARG A 101 4.92 -0.16 -0.81
N ASN A 102 5.14 -1.48 -0.68
CA ASN A 102 5.45 -2.08 0.62
C ASN A 102 6.78 -1.55 1.17
N PHE A 103 7.79 -1.31 0.32
CA PHE A 103 9.04 -0.68 0.76
C PHE A 103 8.89 0.80 1.12
N LEU A 104 7.89 1.51 0.57
CA LEU A 104 7.69 2.93 0.88
C LEU A 104 7.34 3.18 2.35
N ALA A 105 6.66 2.24 3.01
CA ALA A 105 6.39 2.35 4.45
C ALA A 105 7.72 2.38 5.25
N HIS A 106 8.67 1.49 4.91
CA HIS A 106 9.98 1.46 5.56
C HIS A 106 10.74 2.76 5.34
N VAL A 107 10.74 3.25 4.10
CA VAL A 107 11.40 4.50 3.71
C VAL A 107 10.80 5.69 4.46
N LEU A 108 9.47 5.72 4.61
CA LEU A 108 8.76 6.76 5.35
C LEU A 108 9.16 6.77 6.84
N VAL A 109 9.21 5.59 7.48
CA VAL A 109 9.61 5.47 8.89
C VAL A 109 11.07 5.92 9.08
N ILE A 110 11.98 5.53 8.19
CA ILE A 110 13.39 5.96 8.22
C ILE A 110 13.49 7.47 8.05
N GLU A 111 12.77 8.05 7.08
CA GLU A 111 12.80 9.49 6.82
C GLU A 111 12.26 10.30 8.01
N ARG A 112 11.17 9.85 8.65
CA ARG A 112 10.63 10.46 9.88
C ARG A 112 11.56 10.30 11.07
N SER A 113 12.27 9.17 11.17
CA SER A 113 13.30 8.95 12.19
C SER A 113 14.43 9.96 12.00
N LEU A 114 14.93 10.14 10.78
CA LEU A 114 15.97 11.12 10.46
C LEU A 114 15.53 12.55 10.77
N ALA A 115 14.30 12.92 10.41
CA ALA A 115 13.72 14.23 10.73
C ALA A 115 13.59 14.47 12.25
N THR A 116 13.39 13.41 13.03
CA THR A 116 13.28 13.47 14.49
C THR A 116 14.64 13.55 15.18
N TYR A 117 15.62 12.74 14.77
CA TYR A 117 16.95 12.75 15.41
C TYR A 117 17.81 13.96 14.99
N ASN A 118 17.66 14.43 13.75
CA ASN A 118 18.51 15.45 13.17
C ASN A 118 17.78 16.78 12.92
N VAL A 119 16.82 17.16 13.77
CA VAL A 119 15.95 18.35 13.62
C VAL A 119 16.67 19.56 12.98
N LYS A 120 17.79 19.99 13.58
CA LYS A 120 18.56 21.16 13.11
C LYS A 120 19.21 20.98 11.73
N LYS A 121 19.74 19.79 11.46
CA LYS A 121 20.43 19.51 10.18
C LYS A 121 19.42 19.22 9.08
N TYR A 122 18.31 18.59 9.42
CA TYR A 122 17.27 18.16 8.49
C TYR A 122 16.64 19.36 7.76
N GLU A 123 16.28 20.40 8.50
CA GLU A 123 15.71 21.63 7.93
C GLU A 123 16.68 22.34 6.98
N ASN A 124 17.96 22.37 7.32
CA ASN A 124 19.00 22.95 6.48
C ASN A 124 19.27 22.12 5.21
N TRP A 125 18.92 20.83 5.23
CA TRP A 125 19.11 19.90 4.11
C TRP A 125 17.84 19.78 3.26
N LYS A 126 17.36 20.91 2.72
CA LYS A 126 16.22 20.95 1.78
C LYS A 126 16.48 20.22 0.45
N LYS A 127 17.64 19.60 0.27
CA LYS A 127 17.98 18.85 -0.95
C LYS A 127 17.48 17.41 -0.84
N PRO A 128 17.00 16.80 -1.93
CA PRO A 128 16.43 15.45 -1.92
C PRO A 128 17.49 14.33 -1.87
N TYR A 129 18.59 14.52 -1.14
CA TYR A 129 19.70 13.55 -1.09
C TYR A 129 19.29 12.18 -0.56
N PHE A 130 18.45 12.16 0.48
CA PHE A 130 17.89 10.91 0.99
C PHE A 130 17.13 10.16 -0.11
N SER A 131 16.36 10.90 -0.92
CA SER A 131 15.58 10.34 -2.04
C SER A 131 16.44 9.72 -3.14
N PHE A 132 17.56 10.35 -3.47
CA PHE A 132 18.51 9.78 -4.44
C PHE A 132 19.16 8.48 -3.97
N ILE A 133 19.29 8.28 -2.65
CA ILE A 133 19.91 7.07 -2.09
C ILE A 133 18.91 5.91 -2.01
N TRP A 134 17.72 6.13 -1.42
CA TRP A 134 16.79 5.03 -1.19
C TRP A 134 16.12 4.53 -2.47
N PHE A 135 15.84 5.42 -3.43
CA PHE A 135 15.11 5.08 -4.65
C PHE A 135 15.76 3.95 -5.46
N PRO A 136 17.06 3.99 -5.83
CA PRO A 136 17.70 2.90 -6.56
C PRO A 136 17.74 1.59 -5.76
N ILE A 137 17.93 1.67 -4.43
CA ILE A 137 17.95 0.49 -3.54
C ILE A 137 16.60 -0.23 -3.57
N VAL A 138 15.50 0.53 -3.43
CA VAL A 138 14.14 -0.02 -3.45
C VAL A 138 13.81 -0.59 -4.83
N ASN A 139 14.13 0.12 -5.91
CA ASN A 139 13.93 -0.39 -7.27
C ASN A 139 14.65 -1.74 -7.49
N PHE A 140 15.92 -1.83 -7.09
CA PHE A 140 16.69 -3.06 -7.20
C PHE A 140 16.05 -4.20 -6.39
N LYS A 141 15.61 -3.94 -5.15
CA LYS A 141 14.91 -4.94 -4.32
C LYS A 141 13.58 -5.38 -4.92
N CYS A 142 12.82 -4.48 -5.54
CA CYS A 142 11.57 -4.80 -6.22
C CYS A 142 11.80 -5.70 -7.44
N ILE A 143 12.80 -5.39 -8.25
CA ILE A 143 13.19 -6.22 -9.41
C ILE A 143 13.61 -7.61 -8.93
N LEU A 144 14.45 -7.69 -7.89
CA LEU A 144 14.88 -8.97 -7.32
C LEU A 144 13.70 -9.79 -6.78
N ALA A 145 12.76 -9.15 -6.07
CA ALA A 145 11.55 -9.81 -5.58
C ALA A 145 10.69 -10.36 -6.73
N LEU A 146 10.55 -9.59 -7.82
CA LEU A 146 9.81 -9.98 -9.00
C LEU A 146 10.47 -11.16 -9.72
N LEU A 147 11.79 -11.12 -9.92
CA LEU A 147 12.55 -12.23 -10.51
C LEU A 147 12.45 -13.51 -9.67
N ASN A 148 12.48 -13.38 -8.35
CA ASN A 148 12.29 -14.53 -7.45
C ASN A 148 10.86 -15.09 -7.55
N SER A 149 9.85 -14.26 -7.77
CA SER A 149 8.46 -14.72 -7.94
C SER A 149 8.23 -15.49 -9.24
N LEU A 150 9.05 -15.26 -10.27
CA LEU A 150 9.03 -16.02 -11.53
C LEU A 150 9.65 -17.41 -11.39
N ASN A 151 10.55 -17.59 -10.41
CA ASN A 151 11.17 -18.88 -10.15
C ASN A 151 10.22 -19.79 -9.34
N SER A 152 9.44 -20.58 -10.07
CA SER A 152 8.37 -21.47 -9.58
C SER A 152 8.81 -22.56 -8.58
N ILE A 153 10.12 -22.79 -8.42
CA ILE A 153 10.68 -23.83 -7.55
C ILE A 153 10.80 -23.35 -6.08
N SER A 154 10.63 -22.05 -5.83
CA SER A 154 10.63 -21.56 -4.44
C SER A 154 9.46 -22.16 -3.65
N SER A 155 9.81 -22.82 -2.55
CA SER A 155 8.88 -23.62 -1.75
C SER A 155 7.75 -22.76 -1.19
N ILE A 156 6.57 -23.36 -1.02
CA ILE A 156 5.44 -22.81 -0.25
C ILE A 156 5.92 -22.15 1.05
N ILE A 157 6.93 -22.74 1.69
CA ILE A 157 7.60 -22.25 2.89
C ILE A 157 8.22 -20.86 2.68
N LEU A 158 8.88 -20.60 1.54
CA LEU A 158 9.44 -19.28 1.25
C LEU A 158 8.34 -18.20 1.17
N ASN A 159 7.21 -18.50 0.52
CA ASN A 159 6.09 -17.56 0.46
C ASN A 159 5.46 -17.34 1.85
N LEU A 160 5.24 -18.39 2.63
CA LEU A 160 4.73 -18.25 3.99
C LEU A 160 5.66 -17.45 4.91
N THR A 161 6.96 -17.71 4.82
CA THR A 161 7.98 -17.01 5.63
C THR A 161 8.13 -15.55 5.21
N THR A 162 8.15 -15.24 3.91
CA THR A 162 8.23 -13.85 3.43
C THR A 162 7.04 -13.02 3.90
N TRP A 163 5.81 -13.51 3.76
CA TRP A 163 4.62 -12.80 4.28
C TRP A 163 4.62 -12.65 5.81
N SER A 164 5.15 -13.64 6.54
CA SER A 164 5.36 -13.52 7.99
C SER A 164 6.35 -12.42 8.34
N VAL A 165 7.49 -12.35 7.63
CA VAL A 165 8.51 -11.32 7.84
C VAL A 165 7.95 -9.94 7.52
N VAL A 166 7.22 -9.78 6.41
CA VAL A 166 6.59 -8.51 6.05
C VAL A 166 5.57 -8.06 7.10
N LEU A 167 4.79 -8.99 7.67
CA LEU A 167 3.86 -8.70 8.76
C LEU A 167 4.59 -8.23 10.03
N ILE A 168 5.67 -8.90 10.43
CA ILE A 168 6.49 -8.51 11.58
C ILE A 168 7.07 -7.11 11.37
N LEU A 169 7.60 -6.83 10.18
CA LEU A 169 8.11 -5.51 9.83
C LEU A 169 7.01 -4.44 9.93
N ALA A 170 5.80 -4.70 9.42
CA ALA A 170 4.69 -3.76 9.51
C ALA A 170 4.27 -3.45 10.97
N ILE A 171 4.33 -4.45 11.86
CA ILE A 171 4.11 -4.23 13.31
C ILE A 171 5.20 -3.33 13.90
N LEU A 172 6.47 -3.60 13.57
CA LEU A 172 7.59 -2.79 14.02
C LEU A 172 7.50 -1.35 13.52
N GLU A 173 7.08 -1.14 12.28
CA GLU A 173 6.87 0.19 11.70
C GLU A 173 5.84 0.99 12.48
N ILE A 174 4.67 0.42 12.77
CA ILE A 174 3.64 1.09 13.58
C ILE A 174 4.19 1.40 14.96
N GLY A 175 4.92 0.47 15.58
CA GLY A 175 5.53 0.65 16.88
C GLY A 175 6.53 1.82 16.90
N ILE A 176 7.48 1.83 15.96
CA ILE A 176 8.47 2.91 15.82
C ILE A 176 7.80 4.23 15.52
N PHE A 177 6.82 4.26 14.62
CA PHE A 177 6.13 5.48 14.22
C PHE A 177 5.33 6.09 15.37
N THR A 178 4.63 5.25 16.15
CA THR A 178 3.90 5.66 17.35
C THR A 178 4.84 6.16 18.43
N TRP A 179 5.98 5.48 18.62
CA TRP A 179 7.03 5.93 19.54
C TRP A 179 7.61 7.28 19.13
N LEU A 180 7.94 7.50 17.85
CA LEU A 180 8.42 8.78 17.33
C LEU A 180 7.41 9.91 17.54
N TRP A 181 6.11 9.63 17.36
CA TRP A 181 5.06 10.61 17.62
C TRP A 181 5.06 11.05 19.09
N HIS A 182 5.01 10.09 20.03
CA HIS A 182 5.04 10.41 21.46
C HIS A 182 6.35 11.06 21.90
N TYR A 183 7.48 10.65 21.33
CA TYR A 183 8.77 11.27 21.60
C TYR A 183 8.80 12.74 21.18
N ASN A 184 8.32 13.05 19.97
CA ASN A 184 8.27 14.42 19.46
C ASN A 184 7.32 15.29 20.28
N ASP A 185 6.14 14.76 20.67
CA ASP A 185 5.18 15.48 21.50
C ASP A 185 5.75 15.80 22.89
N LYS A 186 6.34 14.80 23.57
CA LYS A 186 7.00 15.02 24.87
C LYS A 186 8.15 16.02 24.77
N THR A 187 8.95 15.93 23.70
CA THR A 187 10.05 16.87 23.46
C THR A 187 9.53 18.29 23.25
N PHE A 188 8.46 18.45 22.48
CA PHE A 188 7.82 19.74 22.24
C PHE A 188 7.30 20.37 23.55
N GLN A 189 6.59 19.61 24.39
CA GLN A 189 6.08 20.10 25.68
C GLN A 189 7.21 20.55 26.62
N ASN A 190 8.29 19.76 26.70
CA ASN A 190 9.45 20.11 27.53
C ASN A 190 10.18 21.37 27.02
N GLN A 191 10.20 21.59 25.70
CA GLN A 191 10.88 22.73 25.08
C GLN A 191 10.11 24.04 25.12
N LEU A 192 8.80 24.03 25.39
CA LEU A 192 8.03 25.26 25.58
C LEU A 192 8.60 26.13 26.71
N PHE A 193 9.25 25.51 27.69
CA PHE A 193 9.85 26.18 28.85
C PHE A 193 11.31 26.62 28.65
N ILE A 194 11.99 26.18 27.58
CA ILE A 194 13.43 26.44 27.35
C ILE A 194 13.61 27.32 26.09
N LYS A 195 14.59 28.24 26.09
CA LYS A 195 14.93 29.16 24.99
C LYS A 195 15.47 28.41 23.74
N HIS A 196 14.60 27.72 23.00
CA HIS A 196 14.92 27.15 21.68
C HIS A 196 14.65 28.13 20.54
N SER A 197 15.31 27.94 19.39
CA SER A 197 15.06 28.73 18.18
C SER A 197 13.66 28.45 17.62
N LEU A 198 13.05 29.46 16.98
CA LEU A 198 11.74 29.32 16.35
C LEU A 198 11.69 28.20 15.29
N THR A 199 12.82 27.97 14.62
CA THR A 199 12.98 26.94 13.59
C THR A 199 12.82 25.53 14.13
N GLU A 200 13.46 25.23 15.28
CA GLU A 200 13.35 23.91 15.94
C GLU A 200 11.91 23.62 16.38
N ARG A 201 11.23 24.64 16.91
CA ARG A 201 9.82 24.54 17.32
C ARG A 201 8.92 24.27 16.11
N TYR A 202 9.13 24.98 15.01
CA TYR A 202 8.39 24.77 13.77
C TYR A 202 8.57 23.33 13.26
N GLN A 203 9.80 22.84 13.22
CA GLN A 203 10.09 21.48 12.73
C GLN A 203 9.47 20.39 13.61
N LEU A 204 9.48 20.55 14.94
CA LEU A 204 8.82 19.61 15.85
C LEU A 204 7.30 19.61 15.67
N VAL A 205 6.68 20.78 15.55
CA VAL A 205 5.23 20.90 15.28
C VAL A 205 4.89 20.24 13.94
N GLU A 206 5.72 20.45 12.91
CA GLU A 206 5.56 19.80 11.61
C GLU A 206 5.67 18.27 11.73
N ASN A 207 6.66 17.76 12.46
CA ASN A 207 6.85 16.33 12.68
C ASN A 207 5.66 15.70 13.41
N ILE A 208 5.18 16.31 14.50
CA ILE A 208 4.01 15.83 15.28
C ILE A 208 2.76 15.80 14.40
N ARG A 209 2.50 16.90 13.69
CA ARG A 209 1.34 17.04 12.81
C ARG A 209 1.36 15.99 11.70
N THR A 210 2.50 15.87 11.02
CA THR A 210 2.69 14.93 9.92
C THR A 210 2.58 13.49 10.41
N ALA A 211 3.12 13.17 11.60
CA ALA A 211 2.94 11.85 12.21
C ALA A 211 1.47 11.54 12.45
N LYS A 212 0.73 12.44 13.14
CA LYS A 212 -0.70 12.26 13.41
C LYS A 212 -1.53 12.02 12.14
N GLN A 213 -1.16 12.67 11.04
CA GLN A 213 -1.88 12.56 9.77
C GLN A 213 -1.49 11.33 8.94
N LEU A 214 -0.26 10.84 9.06
CA LEU A 214 0.21 9.62 8.39
C LEU A 214 -0.13 8.34 9.15
N THR A 215 -0.41 8.41 10.46
CA THR A 215 -0.79 7.23 11.26
C THR A 215 -1.99 6.46 10.67
N PRO A 216 -3.11 7.10 10.27
CA PRO A 216 -4.20 6.39 9.60
C PRO A 216 -3.75 5.66 8.34
N THR A 217 -2.89 6.29 7.52
CA THR A 217 -2.34 5.70 6.30
C THR A 217 -1.50 4.46 6.60
N LEU A 218 -0.64 4.51 7.62
CA LEU A 218 0.16 3.35 8.06
C LEU A 218 -0.70 2.23 8.66
N LEU A 219 -1.74 2.56 9.43
CA LEU A 219 -2.67 1.57 9.96
C LEU A 219 -3.43 0.84 8.84
N ILE A 220 -3.90 1.57 7.82
CA ILE A 220 -4.56 0.98 6.66
C ILE A 220 -3.57 0.12 5.85
N HIS A 221 -2.31 0.55 5.73
CA HIS A 221 -1.26 -0.25 5.10
C HIS A 221 -0.98 -1.56 5.85
N PHE A 222 -0.89 -1.50 7.18
CA PHE A 222 -0.76 -2.69 8.02
C PHE A 222 -1.96 -3.64 7.87
N LEU A 223 -3.19 -3.11 7.85
CA LEU A 223 -4.39 -3.92 7.63
C LEU A 223 -4.30 -4.68 6.29
N ASN A 224 -3.82 -4.02 5.23
CA ASN A 224 -3.58 -4.67 3.93
C ASN A 224 -2.60 -5.82 4.01
N ILE A 225 -1.48 -5.63 4.71
CA ILE A 225 -0.47 -6.67 4.90
C ILE A 225 -1.07 -7.82 5.71
N LEU A 226 -1.77 -7.53 6.80
CA LEU A 226 -2.41 -8.53 7.65
C LEU A 226 -3.40 -9.39 6.85
N ILE A 227 -4.31 -8.76 6.10
CA ILE A 227 -5.30 -9.48 5.28
C ILE A 227 -4.59 -10.31 4.20
N GLY A 228 -3.58 -9.75 3.53
CA GLY A 228 -2.79 -10.49 2.54
C GLY A 228 -2.08 -11.71 3.13
N THR A 229 -1.47 -11.56 4.31
CA THR A 229 -0.83 -12.66 5.02
C THR A 229 -1.84 -13.75 5.40
N LEU A 230 -3.00 -13.38 5.95
CA LEU A 230 -4.05 -14.33 6.34
C LEU A 230 -4.59 -15.11 5.14
N ILE A 231 -4.84 -14.43 4.01
CA ILE A 231 -5.32 -15.07 2.78
C ILE A 231 -4.26 -15.98 2.20
N ASN A 232 -3.00 -15.54 2.16
CA ASN A 232 -1.89 -16.35 1.69
C ASN A 232 -1.71 -17.63 2.54
N TRP A 233 -1.82 -17.50 3.86
CA TRP A 233 -1.79 -18.65 4.78
C TRP A 233 -2.99 -19.58 4.55
N ALA A 234 -4.19 -19.03 4.37
CA ALA A 234 -5.39 -19.83 4.09
C ALA A 234 -5.24 -20.66 2.80
N PHE A 235 -4.62 -20.10 1.77
CA PHE A 235 -4.33 -20.83 0.53
C PHE A 235 -3.32 -21.97 0.73
N TYR A 236 -2.24 -21.73 1.48
CA TYR A 236 -1.17 -22.73 1.63
C TYR A 236 -1.42 -23.81 2.69
N ILE A 237 -2.15 -23.49 3.77
CA ILE A 237 -2.51 -24.47 4.81
C ILE A 237 -3.55 -25.48 4.30
N LYS A 238 -4.03 -25.34 3.06
CA LYS A 238 -5.10 -26.16 2.49
C LYS A 238 -6.32 -26.18 3.43
N ILE A 239 -6.74 -25.01 3.95
CA ILE A 239 -8.03 -24.92 4.67
C ILE A 239 -9.17 -25.47 3.79
N PHE A 240 -9.03 -25.32 2.47
CA PHE A 240 -9.92 -25.90 1.44
C PHE A 240 -9.57 -27.35 1.02
N GLY A 241 -8.58 -27.98 1.66
CA GLY A 241 -8.05 -29.31 1.33
C GLY A 241 -8.99 -30.47 1.67
N THR A 242 -9.97 -30.24 2.53
CA THR A 242 -11.05 -31.19 2.85
C THR A 242 -12.20 -31.17 1.85
N ILE A 243 -12.24 -30.18 0.95
CA ILE A 243 -13.20 -30.16 -0.14
C ILE A 243 -12.80 -31.27 -1.11
N THR A 244 -13.67 -32.23 -1.37
CA THR A 244 -13.35 -33.35 -2.29
C THR A 244 -13.61 -33.00 -3.74
N ASP A 245 -14.51 -32.05 -4.02
CA ASP A 245 -14.89 -31.64 -5.36
C ASP A 245 -13.95 -30.56 -5.95
N SER A 246 -13.39 -30.83 -7.13
CA SER A 246 -12.46 -29.92 -7.83
C SER A 246 -13.12 -28.60 -8.24
N ASN A 247 -14.40 -28.61 -8.59
CA ASN A 247 -15.12 -27.41 -9.04
C ASN A 247 -15.31 -26.41 -7.90
N SER A 248 -15.75 -26.91 -6.74
CA SER A 248 -15.93 -26.07 -5.56
C SER A 248 -14.59 -25.48 -5.06
N LYS A 249 -13.47 -26.22 -5.14
CA LYS A 249 -12.14 -25.64 -4.86
C LYS A 249 -11.84 -24.42 -5.71
N ILE A 250 -11.95 -24.56 -7.03
CA ILE A 250 -11.66 -23.50 -7.99
C ILE A 250 -12.53 -22.26 -7.69
N PHE A 251 -13.81 -22.47 -7.38
CA PHE A 251 -14.71 -21.38 -6.97
C PHE A 251 -14.21 -20.64 -5.72
N TYR A 252 -13.87 -21.35 -4.63
CA TYR A 252 -13.40 -20.70 -3.41
C TYR A 252 -12.07 -19.96 -3.60
N TYR A 253 -11.16 -20.50 -4.41
CA TYR A 253 -9.93 -19.80 -4.77
C TYR A 253 -10.22 -18.49 -5.51
N GLY A 254 -11.07 -18.54 -6.55
CA GLY A 254 -11.48 -17.34 -7.29
C GLY A 254 -12.21 -16.32 -6.41
N LEU A 255 -13.08 -16.79 -5.50
CA LEU A 255 -13.82 -15.92 -4.58
C LEU A 255 -12.88 -15.17 -3.63
N LEU A 256 -11.97 -15.88 -2.97
CA LEU A 256 -11.01 -15.27 -2.06
C LEU A 256 -10.06 -14.32 -2.77
N ASP A 257 -9.61 -14.68 -3.97
CA ASP A 257 -8.75 -13.83 -4.79
C ASP A 257 -9.44 -12.50 -5.10
N ILE A 258 -10.67 -12.52 -5.62
CA ILE A 258 -11.41 -11.29 -5.94
C ILE A 258 -11.69 -10.45 -4.67
N LEU A 259 -12.10 -11.10 -3.57
CA LEU A 259 -12.33 -10.40 -2.30
C LEU A 259 -11.06 -9.74 -1.76
N PHE A 260 -9.90 -10.38 -1.92
CA PHE A 260 -8.60 -9.79 -1.58
C PHE A 260 -8.35 -8.53 -2.39
N TYR A 261 -8.53 -8.57 -3.71
CA TYR A 261 -8.31 -7.41 -4.57
C TYR A 261 -9.29 -6.27 -4.31
N ILE A 262 -10.58 -6.57 -4.08
CA ILE A 262 -11.58 -5.58 -3.67
C ILE A 262 -11.14 -4.90 -2.36
N THR A 263 -10.69 -5.68 -1.38
CA THR A 263 -10.21 -5.15 -0.10
C THR A 263 -9.03 -4.21 -0.30
N ILE A 264 -8.06 -4.59 -1.14
CA ILE A 264 -6.91 -3.73 -1.45
C ILE A 264 -7.35 -2.46 -2.20
N ALA A 265 -8.34 -2.55 -3.08
CA ALA A 265 -8.84 -1.37 -3.78
C ALA A 265 -9.48 -0.37 -2.79
N ILE A 266 -10.29 -0.85 -1.85
CA ILE A 266 -10.93 -0.03 -0.81
C ILE A 266 -9.88 0.63 0.08
N THR A 267 -8.89 -0.12 0.54
CA THR A 267 -7.84 0.43 1.41
C THR A 267 -6.92 1.39 0.66
N ASN A 268 -6.63 1.16 -0.62
CA ASN A 268 -5.90 2.12 -1.45
C ASN A 268 -6.67 3.43 -1.58
N PHE A 269 -7.98 3.35 -1.84
CA PHE A 269 -8.84 4.53 -1.84
C PHE A 269 -8.78 5.27 -0.50
N ALA A 270 -8.87 4.54 0.61
CA ALA A 270 -8.80 5.14 1.94
C ALA A 270 -7.44 5.82 2.23
N ILE A 271 -6.33 5.21 1.80
CA ILE A 271 -4.98 5.79 1.89
C ILE A 271 -4.88 7.10 1.10
N GLU A 272 -5.37 7.13 -0.14
CA GLU A 272 -5.33 8.34 -0.97
C GLU A 272 -6.24 9.44 -0.39
N LEU A 273 -7.42 9.05 0.13
CA LEU A 273 -8.34 9.98 0.77
C LEU A 273 -7.75 10.62 2.02
N THR A 274 -7.07 9.85 2.89
CA THR A 274 -6.41 10.41 4.08
C THR A 274 -5.29 11.38 3.70
N MET A 275 -4.56 11.09 2.61
CA MET A 275 -3.53 11.97 2.07
C MET A 275 -4.09 13.28 1.48
N ILE A 276 -5.21 13.23 0.77
CA ILE A 276 -5.88 14.44 0.26
C ILE A 276 -6.36 15.31 1.43
N LEU A 277 -7.01 14.70 2.43
CA LEU A 277 -7.45 15.41 3.63
C LEU A 277 -6.27 16.04 4.37
N TYR A 278 -5.11 15.38 4.39
CA TYR A 278 -3.87 15.95 4.90
C TYR A 278 -3.47 17.23 4.13
N VAL A 279 -3.37 17.14 2.81
CA VAL A 279 -2.96 18.28 1.96
C VAL A 279 -3.95 19.45 2.09
N LEU A 280 -5.26 19.19 2.08
CA LEU A 280 -6.27 20.24 2.24
C LEU A 280 -6.20 20.93 3.61
N ASN A 281 -5.92 20.16 4.67
CA ASN A 281 -5.75 20.74 6.01
C ASN A 281 -4.49 21.61 6.11
N LEU A 282 -3.44 21.34 5.33
CA LEU A 282 -2.27 22.21 5.25
C LEU A 282 -2.62 23.56 4.60
N TYR A 283 -3.44 23.57 3.54
CA TYR A 283 -3.86 24.81 2.88
C TYR A 283 -4.72 25.70 3.80
N LYS A 284 -5.61 25.11 4.61
CA LYS A 284 -6.44 25.87 5.56
C LYS A 284 -5.64 26.62 6.63
N PHE A 285 -4.40 26.21 6.89
CA PHE A 285 -3.56 26.84 7.91
C PHE A 285 -2.74 28.03 7.36
N LEU A 286 -2.64 28.14 6.04
CA LEU A 286 -1.90 29.22 5.38
C LEU A 286 -2.75 30.45 5.05
N ASN A 287 -4.08 30.31 5.07
CA ASN A 287 -5.06 31.37 4.82
C ASN A 287 -5.73 31.78 6.13
#